data_AF-E1RB87-F1
#
_entry.id   AF-E1RB87-F1
#
_cell.length_a   1.000
_cell.length_b   1.000
_cell.length_c   1.000
_cell.angle_alpha   90.00
_cell.angle_beta   90.00
_cell.angle_gamma   90.00
#
_symmetry.space_group_name_H-M   'P 1'
#
loop_
_entity.id
_entity.type
_entity.pdbx_description
1 polymer ?
#
loop_
_entity_poly.entity_id
_entity_poly.type
_entity_poly.pdbx_seq_one_letter_code
_entity_poly.pdbx_strand_id
1 'polypeptide(L)'
;MNHFKRLSLMSLFVLIALLLSSCLGVEMDVSINSDGSGTVDMAFHISQMFFQMDPEQQDVPIPITKEQLESSYEGVEGVTVVDVTEKDTEDRKTITATLAFDDFSDLSKGDEDMFEGATLTKENGHTVFRTVLKDAVEPEEEGDMSSSDPSQEEMIKQYFEGYSFLYRVRAPKKIKSHSIGELSDNDRVLTYEIPMYDFNSMQNSEPLVLEVSW
;
A
#
# COMPACT_ATOMS: atom_id res chain seq x y z
N MET A 1 27.56 17.28 -36.73
CA MET A 1 26.41 16.36 -36.58
C MET A 1 26.56 15.32 -35.45
N ASN A 2 27.49 15.52 -34.49
CA ASN A 2 27.73 14.57 -33.37
C ASN A 2 27.36 15.13 -31.98
N HIS A 3 27.12 16.44 -31.86
CA HIS A 3 26.74 17.06 -30.57
C HIS A 3 25.26 16.82 -30.21
N PHE A 4 24.37 16.76 -31.21
CA PHE A 4 22.94 16.52 -30.99
C PHE A 4 22.64 15.10 -30.48
N LYS A 5 23.40 14.09 -30.96
CA LYS A 5 23.31 12.71 -30.47
C LYS A 5 23.85 12.54 -29.04
N ARG A 6 24.88 13.31 -28.66
CA ARG A 6 25.44 13.28 -27.30
C ARG A 6 24.52 13.93 -26.28
N LEU A 7 23.82 15.01 -26.66
CA LEU A 7 22.83 15.66 -25.79
C LEU A 7 21.60 14.76 -25.54
N SER A 8 21.13 14.06 -26.57
CA SER A 8 19.99 13.14 -26.46
C SER A 8 20.29 11.91 -25.59
N LEU A 9 21.50 11.36 -25.65
CA LEU A 9 21.89 10.21 -24.83
C LEU A 9 22.03 10.57 -23.35
N MET A 10 22.53 11.78 -23.05
CA MET A 10 22.67 12.27 -21.68
C MET A 10 21.31 12.58 -21.05
N SER A 11 20.36 13.13 -21.81
CA SER A 11 18.98 13.36 -21.34
C SER A 11 18.22 12.07 -21.06
N LEU A 12 18.46 11.01 -21.85
CA LEU A 12 17.86 9.69 -21.61
C LEU A 12 18.43 9.03 -20.34
N PHE A 13 19.72 9.20 -20.07
CA PHE A 13 20.36 8.67 -18.86
C PHE A 13 19.87 9.38 -17.59
N VAL A 14 19.63 10.69 -17.65
CA VAL A 14 19.04 11.45 -16.53
C VAL A 14 17.57 11.05 -16.30
N LEU A 15 16.80 10.83 -17.37
CA LEU A 15 15.41 10.34 -17.26
C LEU A 15 15.34 8.93 -16.66
N ILE A 16 16.26 8.04 -17.04
CA ILE A 16 16.36 6.69 -16.46
C ILE A 16 16.85 6.74 -15.01
N ALA A 17 17.78 7.64 -14.68
CA ALA A 17 18.22 7.85 -13.30
C ALA A 17 17.09 8.40 -12.40
N LEU A 18 16.20 9.24 -12.94
CA LEU A 18 15.00 9.72 -12.25
C LEU A 18 13.93 8.64 -12.07
N LEU A 19 13.92 7.59 -12.90
CA LEU A 19 13.03 6.43 -12.74
C LEU A 19 13.57 5.39 -11.73
N LEU A 20 14.86 5.47 -11.37
CA LEU A 20 15.49 4.57 -10.39
C LEU A 20 15.37 5.07 -8.94
N SER A 21 14.85 6.28 -8.74
CA SER A 21 14.62 6.88 -7.42
C SER A 21 13.19 6.72 -6.92
N SER A 22 12.51 5.61 -7.24
CA SER A 22 11.24 5.31 -6.57
C SER A 22 11.54 4.84 -5.15
N CYS A 23 11.63 5.80 -4.23
CA CYS A 23 11.20 5.57 -2.87
C CYS A 23 9.68 5.37 -2.98
N LEU A 24 9.19 4.18 -2.69
CA LEU A 24 7.75 3.91 -2.61
C LEU A 24 7.65 2.84 -1.56
N GLY A 25 6.90 3.08 -0.49
CA GLY A 25 6.97 2.27 0.73
C GLY A 25 6.04 1.08 0.69
N VAL A 26 4.82 1.29 0.21
CA VAL A 26 3.83 0.25 0.03
C VAL A 26 2.95 0.60 -1.17
N GLU A 27 2.76 -0.36 -2.07
CA GLU A 27 1.74 -0.29 -3.11
C GLU A 27 0.71 -1.39 -2.90
N MET A 28 -0.55 -1.02 -2.99
CA MET A 28 -1.67 -1.97 -3.09
C MET A 28 -2.55 -1.58 -4.28
N ASP A 29 -2.80 -2.52 -5.19
CA ASP A 29 -3.71 -2.36 -6.31
C ASP A 29 -4.76 -3.48 -6.25
N VAL A 30 -5.98 -3.10 -5.90
CA VAL A 30 -7.13 -4.00 -5.79
C VAL A 30 -7.95 -3.92 -7.06
N SER A 31 -8.00 -5.00 -7.82
CA SER A 31 -8.83 -5.12 -9.03
C SER A 31 -10.03 -6.00 -8.78
N ILE A 32 -11.24 -5.46 -9.00
CA ILE A 32 -12.50 -6.14 -8.67
C ILE A 32 -13.27 -6.45 -9.97
N ASN A 33 -13.71 -7.68 -10.11
CA ASN A 33 -14.54 -8.18 -11.20
C ASN A 33 -16.03 -7.93 -10.93
N SER A 34 -16.87 -8.12 -11.96
CA SER A 34 -18.33 -7.86 -11.83
C SER A 34 -19.05 -8.87 -10.94
N ASP A 35 -18.48 -10.06 -10.75
CA ASP A 35 -19.01 -11.12 -9.88
C ASP A 35 -18.62 -10.94 -8.41
N GLY A 36 -17.57 -10.18 -8.10
CA GLY A 36 -17.06 -9.96 -6.75
C GLY A 36 -15.67 -10.55 -6.52
N SER A 37 -15.19 -11.39 -7.44
CA SER A 37 -13.81 -11.91 -7.46
C SER A 37 -12.81 -10.82 -7.86
N GLY A 38 -11.52 -11.10 -7.76
CA GLY A 38 -10.52 -10.14 -8.18
C GLY A 38 -9.08 -10.53 -7.89
N THR A 39 -8.22 -9.51 -7.94
CA THR A 39 -6.82 -9.64 -7.55
C THR A 39 -6.39 -8.49 -6.64
N VAL A 40 -5.42 -8.76 -5.78
CA VAL A 40 -4.67 -7.75 -5.04
C VAL A 40 -3.21 -7.89 -5.42
N ASP A 41 -2.67 -6.86 -6.07
CA ASP A 41 -1.24 -6.74 -6.34
C ASP A 41 -0.61 -5.86 -5.27
N MET A 42 0.45 -6.36 -4.64
CA MET A 42 1.14 -5.69 -3.53
C MET A 42 2.62 -5.55 -3.85
N ALA A 43 3.20 -4.43 -3.44
CA ALA A 43 4.65 -4.25 -3.39
C ALA A 43 5.04 -3.57 -2.09
N PHE A 44 5.83 -4.26 -1.27
CA PHE A 44 6.41 -3.74 -0.03
C PHE A 44 7.89 -3.46 -0.27
N HIS A 45 8.32 -2.24 0.01
CA HIS A 45 9.74 -1.87 -0.08
C HIS A 45 10.26 -1.47 1.30
N ILE A 46 10.99 -2.38 1.91
CA ILE A 46 11.45 -2.29 3.29
C ILE A 46 12.94 -1.97 3.27
N SER A 47 13.35 -0.92 4.00
CA SER A 47 14.77 -0.57 4.15
C SER A 47 15.56 -1.72 4.79
N GLN A 48 16.78 -1.99 4.34
CA GLN A 48 17.67 -2.96 5.01
C GLN A 48 18.00 -2.55 6.45
N MET A 49 17.86 -1.26 6.79
CA MET A 49 18.04 -0.78 8.16
C MET A 49 16.95 -1.30 9.10
N PHE A 50 15.73 -1.54 8.62
CA PHE A 50 14.64 -2.11 9.43
C PHE A 50 15.01 -3.51 9.97
N PHE A 51 15.61 -4.35 9.12
CA PHE A 51 16.06 -5.70 9.52
C PHE A 51 17.26 -5.70 10.47
N GLN A 52 17.93 -4.55 10.66
CA GLN A 52 19.03 -4.39 11.61
C GLN A 52 18.54 -3.90 12.98
N MET A 53 17.27 -3.51 13.11
CA MET A 53 16.66 -3.14 14.39
C MET A 53 16.46 -4.38 15.27
N ASP A 54 16.24 -4.18 16.56
CA ASP A 54 15.90 -5.28 17.47
C ASP A 54 14.62 -5.97 16.98
N PRO A 55 14.55 -7.32 16.90
CA PRO A 55 13.33 -8.03 16.50
C PRO A 55 12.08 -7.64 17.30
N GLU A 56 12.23 -7.25 18.57
CA GLU A 56 11.11 -6.76 19.39
C GLU A 56 10.54 -5.42 18.91
N GLN A 57 11.30 -4.69 18.07
CA GLN A 57 10.91 -3.42 17.45
C GLN A 57 10.49 -3.60 15.99
N GLN A 58 10.58 -4.82 15.44
CA GLN A 58 10.17 -5.15 14.08
C GLN A 58 8.70 -5.62 14.04
N ASP A 59 7.82 -4.91 14.75
CA ASP A 59 6.38 -5.18 14.75
C ASP A 59 5.71 -4.34 13.66
N VAL A 60 5.41 -4.97 12.53
CA VAL A 60 4.71 -4.34 11.40
C VAL A 60 3.60 -5.26 10.90
N PRO A 61 2.40 -4.72 10.61
CA PRO A 61 1.25 -5.51 10.15
C PRO A 61 1.34 -5.82 8.65
N ILE A 62 2.53 -6.18 8.17
CA ILE A 62 2.78 -6.59 6.79
C ILE A 62 3.77 -7.76 6.78
N PRO A 63 3.64 -8.70 5.82
CA PRO A 63 4.60 -9.77 5.66
C PRO A 63 5.94 -9.19 5.20
N ILE A 64 6.99 -9.47 5.96
CA ILE A 64 8.35 -9.00 5.72
C ILE A 64 9.23 -10.08 5.06
N THR A 65 8.66 -11.25 4.78
CA THR A 65 9.25 -12.27 3.89
C THR A 65 8.20 -12.91 2.98
N LYS A 66 8.68 -13.49 1.88
CA LYS A 66 7.87 -14.33 0.98
C LYS A 66 7.18 -15.48 1.72
N GLU A 67 7.90 -16.19 2.58
CA GLU A 67 7.39 -17.37 3.28
C GLU A 67 6.26 -17.02 4.25
N GLN A 68 6.34 -15.85 4.92
CA GLN A 68 5.25 -15.36 5.76
C GLN A 68 3.98 -15.17 4.94
N LEU A 69 4.07 -14.48 3.81
CA LEU A 69 2.91 -14.25 2.92
C LEU A 69 2.34 -15.57 2.37
N GLU A 70 3.20 -16.47 1.89
CA GLU A 70 2.75 -17.79 1.40
C GLU A 70 2.08 -18.61 2.50
N SER A 71 2.62 -18.58 3.72
CA SER A 71 2.06 -19.30 4.87
C SER A 71 0.74 -18.70 5.35
N SER A 72 0.55 -17.37 5.31
CA SER A 72 -0.70 -16.70 5.69
C SER A 72 -1.87 -17.17 4.82
N TYR A 73 -1.62 -17.50 3.55
CA TYR A 73 -2.66 -17.91 2.60
C TYR A 73 -2.68 -19.41 2.28
N GLU A 74 -1.85 -20.22 2.95
CA GLU A 74 -1.82 -21.66 2.74
C GLU A 74 -3.13 -22.29 3.21
N GLY A 75 -3.90 -22.85 2.26
CA GLY A 75 -5.15 -23.56 2.56
C GLY A 75 -6.34 -22.65 2.86
N VAL A 76 -6.22 -21.33 2.65
CA VAL A 76 -7.35 -20.40 2.73
C VAL A 76 -8.28 -20.63 1.53
N GLU A 77 -9.48 -21.13 1.81
CA GLU A 77 -10.50 -21.34 0.77
C GLU A 77 -10.90 -19.99 0.13
N GLY A 78 -10.95 -19.95 -1.20
CA GLY A 78 -11.31 -18.74 -1.95
C GLY A 78 -10.16 -17.77 -2.22
N VAL A 79 -8.93 -18.05 -1.74
CA VAL A 79 -7.73 -17.26 -2.05
C VAL A 79 -6.66 -18.12 -2.72
N THR A 80 -5.97 -17.56 -3.71
CA THR A 80 -4.83 -18.19 -4.37
C THR A 80 -3.68 -17.21 -4.44
N VAL A 81 -2.52 -17.63 -3.92
CA VAL A 81 -1.25 -16.93 -4.14
C VAL A 81 -0.80 -17.19 -5.58
N VAL A 82 -0.92 -16.19 -6.45
CA VAL A 82 -0.61 -16.32 -7.89
C VAL A 82 0.88 -16.19 -8.16
N ASP A 83 1.50 -15.18 -7.56
CA ASP A 83 2.93 -14.91 -7.68
C ASP A 83 3.43 -14.25 -6.41
N VAL A 84 4.65 -14.61 -5.98
CA VAL A 84 5.37 -13.93 -4.91
C VAL A 84 6.85 -13.90 -5.25
N THR A 85 7.40 -12.70 -5.31
CA THR A 85 8.84 -12.49 -5.49
C THR A 85 9.42 -11.73 -4.33
N GLU A 86 10.64 -12.11 -3.95
CA GLU A 86 11.45 -11.39 -2.98
C GLU A 86 12.75 -11.00 -3.67
N LYS A 87 13.14 -9.74 -3.50
CA LYS A 87 14.37 -9.20 -4.05
C LYS A 87 15.10 -8.40 -3.00
N ASP A 88 16.32 -8.85 -2.71
CA ASP A 88 17.25 -8.16 -1.83
C ASP A 88 18.23 -7.31 -2.63
N THR A 89 18.46 -6.10 -2.13
CA THR A 89 19.50 -5.16 -2.56
C THR A 89 20.26 -4.68 -1.33
N GLU A 90 21.36 -3.93 -1.55
CA GLU A 90 22.17 -3.39 -0.44
C GLU A 90 21.39 -2.42 0.46
N ASP A 91 20.40 -1.75 -0.11
CA ASP A 91 19.63 -0.66 0.48
C ASP A 91 18.21 -1.09 0.92
N ARG A 92 17.60 -2.06 0.24
CA ARG A 92 16.22 -2.51 0.54
C ARG A 92 15.96 -3.99 0.26
N LYS A 93 14.97 -4.54 0.94
CA LYS A 93 14.23 -5.73 0.56
C LYS A 93 12.94 -5.31 -0.13
N THR A 94 12.59 -5.96 -1.24
CA THR A 94 11.32 -5.75 -1.94
C THR A 94 10.56 -7.07 -2.01
N ILE A 95 9.31 -7.05 -1.58
CA ILE A 95 8.40 -8.19 -1.67
C ILE A 95 7.27 -7.76 -2.59
N THR A 96 7.05 -8.52 -3.67
CA THR A 96 5.88 -8.32 -4.53
C THR A 96 5.02 -9.56 -4.48
N ALA A 97 3.71 -9.38 -4.39
CA ALA A 97 2.78 -10.50 -4.40
C ALA A 97 1.53 -10.17 -5.20
N THR A 98 0.96 -11.19 -5.83
CA THR A 98 -0.36 -11.14 -6.44
C THR A 98 -1.21 -12.21 -5.79
N LEU A 99 -2.29 -11.78 -5.15
CA LEU A 99 -3.33 -12.67 -4.63
C LEU A 99 -4.53 -12.63 -5.57
N ALA A 100 -5.11 -13.77 -5.91
CA ALA A 100 -6.43 -13.86 -6.51
C ALA A 100 -7.43 -14.29 -5.43
N PHE A 101 -8.65 -13.73 -5.49
CA PHE A 101 -9.71 -14.06 -4.56
C PHE A 101 -11.05 -14.29 -5.27
N ASP A 102 -11.85 -15.22 -4.75
CA ASP A 102 -13.21 -15.50 -5.21
C ASP A 102 -14.23 -14.54 -4.60
N ASP A 103 -14.08 -14.26 -3.30
CA ASP A 103 -14.78 -13.21 -2.55
C ASP A 103 -13.76 -12.36 -1.79
N PHE A 104 -13.93 -11.03 -1.79
CA PHE A 104 -12.99 -10.14 -1.12
C PHE A 104 -12.85 -10.44 0.39
N SER A 105 -13.92 -10.92 1.04
CA SER A 105 -13.90 -11.27 2.47
C SER A 105 -13.07 -12.53 2.78
N ASP A 106 -12.64 -13.29 1.77
CA ASP A 106 -11.73 -14.42 1.98
C ASP A 106 -10.29 -13.96 2.27
N LEU A 107 -9.90 -12.76 1.81
CA LEU A 107 -8.54 -12.22 2.01
C LEU A 107 -8.20 -12.00 3.48
N SER A 108 -9.16 -11.53 4.29
CA SER A 108 -8.95 -11.29 5.72
C SER A 108 -8.82 -12.58 6.53
N LYS A 109 -9.16 -13.75 5.96
CA LYS A 109 -8.99 -15.05 6.65
C LYS A 109 -7.54 -15.52 6.67
N GLY A 110 -6.72 -15.03 5.74
CA GLY A 110 -5.31 -15.38 5.68
C GLY A 110 -4.42 -14.39 6.43
N ASP A 111 -4.75 -13.11 6.35
CA ASP A 111 -4.03 -12.03 7.04
C ASP A 111 -5.08 -11.03 7.55
N GLU A 112 -5.43 -11.15 8.83
CA GLU A 112 -6.47 -10.32 9.46
C GLU A 112 -6.02 -8.86 9.51
N ASP A 113 -4.74 -8.61 9.83
CA ASP A 113 -4.20 -7.27 10.03
C ASP A 113 -4.11 -6.49 8.71
N MET A 114 -3.66 -7.12 7.62
CA MET A 114 -3.48 -6.45 6.32
C MET A 114 -4.80 -5.94 5.71
N PHE A 115 -5.89 -6.69 5.91
CA PHE A 115 -7.20 -6.38 5.34
C PHE A 115 -8.23 -5.98 6.40
N GLU A 116 -7.77 -5.59 7.58
CA GLU A 116 -8.65 -5.19 8.67
C GLU A 116 -9.55 -4.02 8.24
N GLY A 117 -10.84 -4.11 8.55
CA GLY A 117 -11.83 -3.08 8.22
C GLY A 117 -12.14 -2.96 6.72
N ALA A 118 -11.51 -3.75 5.84
CA ALA A 118 -11.79 -3.78 4.41
C ALA A 118 -13.02 -4.64 4.09
N THR A 119 -13.94 -4.11 3.29
CA THR A 119 -15.21 -4.76 2.96
C THR A 119 -15.62 -4.47 1.51
N LEU A 120 -16.29 -5.45 0.91
CA LEU A 120 -16.93 -5.31 -0.40
C LEU A 120 -18.41 -5.71 -0.26
N THR A 121 -19.31 -4.73 -0.27
CA THR A 121 -20.75 -4.94 -0.09
C THR A 121 -21.51 -4.72 -1.38
N LYS A 122 -22.56 -5.51 -1.62
CA LYS A 122 -23.36 -5.45 -2.84
C LYS A 122 -24.85 -5.47 -2.51
N GLU A 123 -25.52 -4.35 -2.73
CA GLU A 123 -26.95 -4.20 -2.48
C GLU A 123 -27.63 -3.51 -3.66
N ASN A 124 -28.76 -4.05 -4.14
CA ASN A 124 -29.58 -3.42 -5.19
C ASN A 124 -28.82 -3.02 -6.47
N GLY A 125 -27.76 -3.75 -6.82
CA GLY A 125 -26.92 -3.45 -8.00
C GLY A 125 -25.93 -2.30 -7.79
N HIS A 126 -25.77 -1.84 -6.55
CA HIS A 126 -24.75 -0.90 -6.09
C HIS A 126 -23.69 -1.69 -5.33
N THR A 127 -22.42 -1.51 -5.69
CA THR A 127 -21.31 -2.12 -4.97
C THR A 127 -20.50 -1.03 -4.30
N VAL A 128 -20.15 -1.26 -3.03
CA VAL A 128 -19.32 -0.36 -2.22
C VAL A 128 -18.11 -1.15 -1.73
N PHE A 129 -16.94 -0.68 -2.09
CA PHE A 129 -15.68 -1.08 -1.47
C PHE A 129 -15.31 -0.04 -0.43
N ARG A 130 -15.02 -0.48 0.79
CA ARG A 130 -14.61 0.37 1.90
C ARG A 130 -13.40 -0.26 2.58
N THR A 131 -12.33 0.50 2.77
CA THR A 131 -11.17 0.09 3.57
C THR A 131 -10.78 1.20 4.55
N VAL A 132 -10.30 0.79 5.71
CA VAL A 132 -9.74 1.69 6.71
C VAL A 132 -8.24 1.70 6.50
N LEU A 133 -7.72 2.82 5.99
CA LEU A 133 -6.29 2.97 5.74
C LEU A 133 -5.52 3.34 7.00
N LYS A 134 -6.22 3.95 7.97
CA LYS A 134 -5.72 4.27 9.30
C LYS A 134 -6.88 4.28 10.29
N ASP A 135 -6.73 3.54 11.38
CA ASP A 135 -7.70 3.59 12.48
C ASP A 135 -7.64 4.90 13.26
N ALA A 136 -8.74 5.17 13.96
CA ALA A 136 -8.75 6.20 14.98
C ALA A 136 -7.86 5.72 16.14
N VAL A 137 -6.84 6.50 16.47
CA VAL A 137 -6.03 6.25 17.67
C VAL A 137 -6.93 6.56 18.87
N GLU A 138 -7.26 5.55 19.69
CA GLU A 138 -7.81 5.83 21.02
C GLU A 138 -6.77 6.64 21.79
N PRO A 139 -7.13 7.74 22.49
CA PRO A 139 -6.15 8.53 23.21
C PRO A 139 -5.45 7.65 24.24
N GLU A 140 -4.19 7.31 23.97
CA GLU A 140 -3.37 6.54 24.89
C GLU A 140 -3.29 7.26 26.24
N GLU A 141 -3.46 6.52 27.34
CA GLU A 141 -3.15 7.05 28.67
C GLU A 141 -1.67 7.49 28.69
N GLU A 142 -1.41 8.69 29.21
CA GLU A 142 -0.11 9.36 29.31
C GLU A 142 1.05 8.39 29.61
N GLY A 143 1.80 7.93 28.60
CA GLY A 143 2.90 6.99 28.86
C GLY A 143 3.69 6.50 27.66
N ASP A 144 3.08 6.33 26.49
CA ASP A 144 3.78 5.84 25.30
C ASP A 144 3.97 6.92 24.24
N MET A 145 4.94 6.72 23.36
CA MET A 145 5.64 7.73 22.55
C MET A 145 4.74 8.68 21.72
N SER A 146 4.11 9.67 22.35
CA SER A 146 3.54 10.80 21.63
C SER A 146 4.70 11.62 21.05
N SER A 147 4.88 11.55 19.75
CA SER A 147 5.88 12.26 18.96
C SER A 147 5.50 13.75 18.81
N SER A 148 5.32 14.43 19.94
CA SER A 148 5.09 15.89 19.98
C SER A 148 6.40 16.70 20.05
N ASP A 149 7.55 16.04 20.01
CA ASP A 149 8.87 16.67 19.90
C ASP A 149 9.19 16.96 18.41
N PRO A 150 9.31 18.24 18.01
CA PRO A 150 9.61 18.61 16.63
C PRO A 150 10.89 17.99 16.07
N SER A 151 11.86 17.65 16.93
CA SER A 151 13.10 16.99 16.49
C SER A 151 12.87 15.54 16.05
N GLN A 152 11.89 14.84 16.64
CA GLN A 152 11.53 13.48 16.24
C GLN A 152 10.73 13.48 14.94
N GLU A 153 9.81 14.44 14.77
CA GLU A 153 9.08 14.63 13.51
C GLU A 153 10.03 14.87 12.32
N GLU A 154 11.04 15.73 12.50
CA GLU A 154 12.05 15.97 11.46
C GLU A 154 12.87 14.72 11.13
N MET A 155 13.23 13.91 12.13
CA MET A 155 13.93 12.63 11.89
C MET A 155 13.05 11.63 11.14
N ILE A 156 11.79 11.45 11.54
CA ILE A 156 10.83 10.57 10.86
C ILE A 156 10.65 11.02 9.42
N LYS A 157 10.47 12.33 9.20
CA LYS A 157 10.32 12.89 7.87
C LYS A 157 11.53 12.64 6.99
N GLN A 158 12.75 12.81 7.51
CA GLN A 158 13.98 12.50 6.77
C GLN A 158 14.10 11.01 6.45
N TYR A 159 13.70 10.14 7.40
CA TYR A 159 13.78 8.70 7.22
C TYR A 159 12.80 8.18 6.16
N PHE A 160 11.56 8.69 6.17
CA PHE A 160 10.51 8.33 5.21
C PHE A 160 10.43 9.29 4.03
N GLU A 161 11.46 10.12 3.80
CA GLU A 161 11.47 11.05 2.68
C GLU A 161 11.41 10.27 1.36
N GLY A 162 10.42 10.61 0.55
CA GLY A 162 10.14 9.92 -0.70
C GLY A 162 9.35 8.63 -0.54
N TYR A 163 9.13 8.08 0.66
CA TYR A 163 8.27 6.92 0.83
C TYR A 163 6.80 7.33 0.82
N SER A 164 6.03 6.74 -0.08
CA SER A 164 4.56 6.90 -0.13
C SER A 164 3.88 5.56 0.11
N PHE A 165 2.68 5.63 0.69
CA PHE A 165 1.66 4.60 0.61
C PHE A 165 0.75 4.89 -0.58
N LEU A 166 0.65 3.95 -1.51
CA LEU A 166 -0.18 4.06 -2.70
C LEU A 166 -1.25 2.96 -2.68
N TYR A 167 -2.52 3.36 -2.69
CA TYR A 167 -3.65 2.46 -2.75
C TYR A 167 -4.49 2.72 -4.00
N ARG A 168 -4.72 1.70 -4.81
CA ARG A 168 -5.48 1.78 -6.05
C ARG A 168 -6.66 0.81 -6.00
N VAL A 169 -7.84 1.28 -6.38
CA VAL A 169 -9.02 0.43 -6.56
C VAL A 169 -9.49 0.51 -8.00
N ARG A 170 -9.50 -0.63 -8.70
CA ARG A 170 -9.99 -0.76 -10.07
C ARG A 170 -11.37 -1.40 -10.07
N ALA A 171 -12.36 -0.58 -10.39
CA ALA A 171 -13.75 -1.00 -10.44
C ALA A 171 -14.11 -1.66 -11.80
N PRO A 172 -15.02 -2.64 -11.81
CA PRO A 172 -15.51 -3.27 -13.04
C PRO A 172 -16.39 -2.33 -13.87
N LYS A 173 -16.89 -1.24 -13.26
CA LYS A 173 -17.74 -0.21 -13.88
C LYS A 173 -17.24 1.18 -13.50
N LYS A 174 -17.83 2.21 -14.09
CA LYS A 174 -17.56 3.60 -13.71
C LYS A 174 -17.92 3.82 -12.24
N ILE A 175 -16.97 4.41 -11.52
CA ILE A 175 -17.12 4.86 -10.15
C ILE A 175 -18.12 6.02 -10.13
N LYS A 176 -19.10 5.93 -9.24
CA LYS A 176 -20.18 6.91 -9.06
C LYS A 176 -19.90 7.86 -7.90
N SER A 177 -19.23 7.36 -6.85
CA SER A 177 -18.82 8.15 -5.70
C SER A 177 -17.53 7.59 -5.09
N HIS A 178 -16.76 8.45 -4.45
CA HIS A 178 -15.60 8.09 -3.65
C HIS A 178 -15.39 9.09 -2.50
N SER A 179 -14.72 8.68 -1.42
CA SER A 179 -14.43 9.54 -0.26
C SER A 179 -13.23 10.46 -0.49
N ILE A 180 -12.07 9.88 -0.75
CA ILE A 180 -10.77 10.54 -0.92
C ILE A 180 -10.04 9.95 -2.12
N GLY A 181 -8.99 10.62 -2.59
CA GLY A 181 -8.17 10.19 -3.73
C GLY A 181 -8.59 10.80 -5.07
N GLU A 182 -7.84 10.43 -6.10
CA GLU A 182 -7.96 10.93 -7.47
C GLU A 182 -8.52 9.85 -8.41
N LEU A 183 -9.50 10.24 -9.23
CA LEU A 183 -10.13 9.37 -10.20
C LEU A 183 -9.41 9.44 -11.55
N SER A 184 -9.20 8.30 -12.19
CA SER A 184 -8.63 8.21 -13.55
C SER A 184 -9.56 8.77 -14.62
N ASP A 185 -9.02 9.14 -15.78
CA ASP A 185 -9.76 9.70 -16.94
C ASP A 185 -10.93 8.83 -17.44
N ASN A 186 -10.88 7.51 -17.19
CA ASN A 186 -11.92 6.56 -17.58
C ASN A 186 -12.96 6.30 -16.49
N ASP A 187 -12.87 7.00 -15.36
CA ASP A 187 -13.71 6.87 -14.16
C ASP A 187 -13.71 5.47 -13.54
N ARG A 188 -12.65 4.67 -13.71
CA ARG A 188 -12.63 3.26 -13.24
C ARG A 188 -11.55 2.93 -12.24
N VAL A 189 -10.61 3.84 -12.01
CA VAL A 189 -9.52 3.65 -11.06
C VAL A 189 -9.52 4.81 -10.09
N LEU A 190 -9.67 4.52 -8.80
CA LEU A 190 -9.43 5.48 -7.73
C LEU A 190 -8.02 5.26 -7.19
N THR A 191 -7.26 6.33 -7.06
CA THR A 191 -5.89 6.32 -6.53
C THR A 191 -5.84 7.18 -5.28
N TYR A 192 -5.39 6.61 -4.17
CA TYR A 192 -5.04 7.35 -2.96
C TYR A 192 -3.54 7.24 -2.76
N GLU A 193 -2.87 8.37 -2.61
CA GLU A 193 -1.44 8.43 -2.30
C GLU A 193 -1.24 9.37 -1.12
N ILE A 194 -0.47 8.91 -0.14
CA ILE A 194 -0.05 9.73 1.00
C ILE A 194 1.41 9.42 1.32
N PRO A 195 2.25 10.45 1.58
CA PRO A 195 3.58 10.23 2.09
C PRO A 195 3.55 9.51 3.44
N MET A 196 4.43 8.52 3.66
CA MET A 196 4.45 7.75 4.91
C MET A 196 4.70 8.62 6.14
N TYR A 197 5.43 9.72 6.03
CA TYR A 197 5.63 10.63 7.16
C TYR A 197 4.34 11.37 7.58
N ASP A 198 3.39 11.56 6.66
CA ASP A 198 2.11 12.21 6.97
C ASP A 198 1.19 11.30 7.80
N PHE A 199 1.32 9.97 7.69
CA PHE A 199 0.57 9.02 8.52
C PHE A 199 0.75 9.27 10.02
N ASN A 200 1.97 9.59 10.46
CA ASN A 200 2.28 9.85 11.87
C ASN A 200 1.73 11.21 12.34
N SER A 201 1.70 12.22 11.47
CA SER A 201 1.13 13.54 11.81
C SER A 201 -0.39 13.51 12.05
N MET A 202 -1.06 12.45 11.58
CA MET A 202 -2.51 12.25 11.69
C MET A 202 -2.94 11.53 12.99
N GLN A 203 -2.10 11.46 14.03
CA GLN A 203 -2.40 10.68 15.26
C GLN A 203 -3.63 11.16 16.06
N ASN A 204 -4.21 12.33 15.74
CA ASN A 204 -5.39 12.89 16.41
C ASN A 204 -6.58 13.14 15.46
N SER A 205 -6.61 12.48 14.29
CA SER A 205 -7.66 12.67 13.30
C SER A 205 -8.69 11.54 13.31
N GLU A 206 -9.86 11.82 12.74
CA GLU A 206 -10.85 10.82 12.35
C GLU A 206 -10.19 9.68 11.54
N PRO A 207 -10.76 8.45 11.56
CA PRO A 207 -10.21 7.33 10.82
C PRO A 207 -10.14 7.66 9.33
N LEU A 208 -9.04 7.30 8.71
CA LEU A 208 -8.83 7.54 7.28
C LEU A 208 -9.50 6.42 6.50
N VAL A 209 -10.67 6.71 5.93
CA VAL A 209 -11.48 5.73 5.22
C VAL A 209 -11.48 6.00 3.72
N LEU A 210 -11.02 5.01 2.95
CA LEU A 210 -11.19 4.98 1.51
C LEU A 210 -12.48 4.22 1.20
N GLU A 211 -13.47 4.92 0.67
CA GLU A 211 -14.73 4.34 0.23
C GLU A 211 -14.93 4.68 -1.24
N VAL A 212 -15.37 3.69 -2.03
CA VAL A 212 -15.62 3.85 -3.45
C VAL A 212 -16.79 2.99 -3.87
N SER A 213 -17.63 3.52 -4.75
CA SER A 213 -18.84 2.84 -5.17
C SER A 213 -19.11 2.92 -6.67
N TRP A 214 -19.72 1.86 -7.23
CA TRP A 214 -20.04 1.73 -8.65
C TRP A 214 -21.36 0.99 -8.93
#